data_AF-A0A7R9IVR6-F1
#
_entry.id   AF-A0A7R9IVR6-F1
#
_cell.length_a   1.000
_cell.length_b   1.000
_cell.length_c   1.000
_cell.angle_alpha   90.00
_cell.angle_beta   90.00
_cell.angle_gamma   90.00
#
_symmetry.space_group_name_H-M   'P 1'
#
loop_
_entity.id
_entity.type
_entity.pdbx_description
1 polymer ?
#
loop_
_entity_poly.entity_id
_entity_poly.type
_entity_poly.pdbx_seq_one_letter_code
_entity_poly.pdbx_strand_id
1 'polypeptide(L)'
;MKNRLGKTTLSSPGRDSNLDLPVLSSRAQHNKRVRQLRHRGGWFGHCYLALQLPSQGVLGTATLHYDFPPKVDWALLPSTTTSLPSCLGTATLHYDFPPKNALSGSDIVTIVAGVPRKPGMSRDDLFSVNANIIRDVFCGIAKHCPKALVSIVSNPVNSLVPLAAEIMDINGVFDPCRLFGVTTLDIVRANTFIAELKGLNPLDVNCPCIGGHAGTTIIPVISQCCPRVEFTEPQLKELTKRVQEAGTEVVKAKEGKGSATLSTAFATARLTFAMCRGLRGEKGVVECSYVRSDVTDAKFFSTPLVLGVSKANP
;
A
#
# COMPACT_ATOMS: atom_id res chain seq x y z
N MET A 1 -59.50 -14.05 -41.18
CA MET A 1 -59.10 -13.75 -42.58
C MET A 1 -58.54 -12.33 -42.57
N LYS A 2 -57.24 -12.09 -42.82
CA LYS A 2 -56.58 -11.92 -44.14
C LYS A 2 -57.16 -10.77 -44.98
N ASN A 3 -56.39 -9.66 -45.04
CA ASN A 3 -56.12 -8.72 -46.15
C ASN A 3 -55.28 -7.56 -45.51
N ARG A 4 -54.05 -7.15 -45.87
CA ARG A 4 -53.28 -7.06 -47.14
C ARG A 4 -54.00 -6.22 -48.21
N LEU A 5 -53.37 -5.24 -48.89
CA LEU A 5 -51.95 -4.84 -48.99
C LEU A 5 -51.79 -3.41 -49.60
N GLY A 6 -50.63 -2.78 -49.38
CA GLY A 6 -50.12 -1.58 -50.10
C GLY A 6 -49.10 -0.81 -49.23
N LYS A 7 -47.78 -1.07 -49.28
CA LYS A 7 -46.77 -0.60 -50.28
C LYS A 7 -46.87 0.92 -50.53
N THR A 8 -45.83 1.75 -50.41
CA THR A 8 -44.37 1.54 -50.19
C THR A 8 -43.81 2.72 -49.35
N THR A 9 -42.52 2.94 -49.02
CA THR A 9 -41.21 2.54 -49.59
C THR A 9 -40.17 2.30 -48.45
N LEU A 10 -38.86 2.44 -48.72
CA LEU A 10 -37.77 2.46 -47.72
C LEU A 10 -37.03 3.82 -47.74
N SER A 11 -36.58 4.28 -46.57
CA SER A 11 -35.32 5.01 -46.40
C SER A 11 -34.80 4.84 -44.96
N SER A 12 -33.48 4.74 -44.80
CA SER A 12 -32.78 4.54 -43.53
C SER A 12 -31.36 5.13 -43.63
N PRO A 13 -30.60 5.29 -42.52
CA PRO A 13 -30.98 5.61 -41.15
C PRO A 13 -30.25 6.88 -40.62
N GLY A 14 -30.64 7.38 -39.45
CA GLY A 14 -29.89 8.41 -38.71
C GLY A 14 -30.05 8.24 -37.20
N ARG A 15 -28.95 8.25 -36.44
CA ARG A 15 -28.94 8.17 -34.97
C ARG A 15 -28.52 9.49 -34.35
N ASP A 16 -28.55 9.48 -33.02
CA ASP A 16 -27.87 10.36 -32.07
C ASP A 16 -28.63 11.66 -31.78
N SER A 17 -29.30 11.82 -30.63
CA SER A 17 -28.94 11.66 -29.20
C SER A 17 -28.46 12.97 -28.57
N ASN A 18 -29.41 13.72 -28.02
CA ASN A 18 -29.18 14.76 -27.02
C ASN A 18 -30.11 14.50 -25.84
N LEU A 19 -29.54 14.07 -24.72
CA LEU A 19 -30.17 14.05 -23.40
C LEU A 19 -29.19 14.75 -22.47
N ASP A 20 -29.49 16.01 -22.15
CA ASP A 20 -28.63 16.85 -21.32
C ASP A 20 -28.51 16.28 -19.90
N LEU A 21 -27.27 15.97 -19.50
CA LEU A 21 -26.94 15.66 -18.11
C LEU A 21 -26.45 16.94 -17.40
N PRO A 22 -26.88 17.19 -16.15
CA PRO A 22 -26.57 18.44 -15.48
C PRO A 22 -25.07 18.57 -15.15
N VAL A 23 -24.49 19.70 -15.54
CA VAL A 23 -23.09 20.05 -15.26
C VAL A 23 -22.91 20.31 -13.75
N LEU A 24 -22.25 19.39 -13.06
CA LEU A 24 -21.84 19.58 -11.66
C LEU A 24 -20.74 20.65 -11.59
N SER A 25 -21.02 21.74 -10.85
CA SER A 25 -20.07 22.85 -10.69
C SER A 25 -18.83 22.43 -9.90
N SER A 26 -17.66 22.84 -10.39
CA SER A 26 -16.35 22.45 -9.88
C SER A 26 -15.98 23.17 -8.58
N ARG A 27 -16.47 22.67 -7.43
CA ARG A 27 -15.78 22.90 -6.16
C ARG A 27 -14.43 22.19 -6.20
N ALA A 28 -13.33 22.94 -6.01
CA ALA A 28 -11.97 22.43 -6.02
C ALA A 28 -11.71 21.42 -4.87
N GLN A 29 -11.97 20.14 -5.13
CA GLN A 29 -11.59 19.06 -4.24
C GLN A 29 -10.06 19.03 -4.11
N HIS A 30 -9.57 19.14 -2.87
CA HIS A 30 -8.14 19.10 -2.60
C HIS A 30 -7.62 17.66 -2.75
N ASN A 31 -7.11 17.34 -3.95
CA ASN A 31 -6.51 16.04 -4.24
C ASN A 31 -5.32 15.77 -3.32
N LYS A 32 -5.30 14.58 -2.70
CA LYS A 32 -4.22 14.14 -1.81
C LYS A 32 -2.98 13.72 -2.59
N ARG A 33 -1.80 14.13 -2.11
CA ARG A 33 -0.50 13.81 -2.73
C ARG A 33 0.13 12.62 -2.02
N VAL A 34 -0.05 11.44 -2.61
CA VAL A 34 0.60 10.19 -2.21
C VAL A 34 1.95 10.11 -2.91
N ARG A 35 3.01 9.70 -2.23
CA ARG A 35 4.32 9.50 -2.85
C ARG A 35 4.94 8.16 -2.48
N GLN A 36 5.75 7.59 -3.36
CA GLN A 36 6.42 6.32 -3.14
C GLN A 36 7.93 6.47 -3.36
N LEU A 37 8.74 5.89 -2.46
CA LEU A 37 10.21 5.91 -2.54
C LEU A 37 10.75 4.50 -2.77
N ARG A 38 11.62 4.33 -3.77
CA ARG A 38 12.10 3.03 -4.23
C ARG A 38 13.64 2.98 -4.39
N HIS A 39 14.21 1.81 -4.13
CA HIS A 39 15.59 1.46 -4.49
C HIS A 39 15.63 0.49 -5.70
N ARG A 40 16.77 0.45 -6.39
CA ARG A 40 17.02 -0.27 -7.66
C ARG A 40 16.46 -1.70 -7.69
N GLY A 41 15.83 -2.08 -8.81
CA GLY A 41 15.52 -3.48 -9.15
C GLY A 41 14.18 -4.06 -8.64
N GLY A 42 13.48 -3.39 -7.72
CA GLY A 42 12.20 -3.90 -7.20
C GLY A 42 11.02 -3.77 -8.17
N TRP A 43 10.64 -4.87 -8.85
CA TRP A 43 9.42 -4.94 -9.70
C TRP A 43 8.14 -4.45 -8.99
N PHE A 44 8.13 -4.58 -7.66
CA PHE A 44 7.10 -4.09 -6.73
C PHE A 44 6.55 -2.69 -7.09
N GLY A 45 7.40 -1.69 -7.31
CA GLY A 45 6.94 -0.30 -7.51
C GLY A 45 6.13 -0.12 -8.79
N HIS A 46 6.48 -0.86 -9.85
CA HIS A 46 5.70 -0.89 -11.07
C HIS A 46 4.34 -1.61 -10.86
N CYS A 47 4.33 -2.69 -10.08
CA CYS A 47 3.10 -3.39 -9.72
C CYS A 47 2.14 -2.52 -8.89
N TYR A 48 2.67 -1.73 -7.95
CA TYR A 48 1.89 -0.80 -7.15
C TYR A 48 1.23 0.28 -8.02
N LEU A 49 1.99 0.88 -8.94
CA LEU A 49 1.48 1.86 -9.90
C LEU A 49 0.42 1.26 -10.84
N ALA A 50 0.60 0.01 -11.30
CA ALA A 50 -0.37 -0.68 -12.14
C ALA A 50 -1.68 -1.01 -11.41
N LEU A 51 -1.63 -1.33 -10.11
CA LEU A 51 -2.80 -1.55 -9.26
C LEU A 51 -3.52 -0.24 -8.88
N GLN A 52 -2.92 0.92 -9.16
CA GLN A 52 -3.51 2.24 -8.91
C GLN A 52 -4.49 2.70 -10.00
N LEU A 53 -4.79 1.82 -10.97
CA LEU A 53 -5.64 2.09 -12.14
C LEU A 53 -6.58 0.87 -12.33
N PRO A 54 -7.92 1.01 -12.51
CA PRO A 54 -8.77 2.19 -12.42
C PRO A 54 -10.02 1.98 -11.52
N SER A 55 -10.02 1.04 -10.56
CA SER A 55 -11.26 0.37 -10.09
C SER A 55 -11.90 0.83 -8.78
N GLN A 56 -11.37 1.83 -8.04
CA GLN A 56 -11.78 2.10 -6.65
C GLN A 56 -12.23 3.54 -6.32
N GLY A 57 -12.39 4.44 -7.31
CA GLY A 57 -13.03 5.75 -7.10
C GLY A 57 -12.30 6.76 -6.20
N VAL A 58 -11.07 6.48 -5.74
CA VAL A 58 -10.30 7.38 -4.86
C VAL A 58 -9.50 8.37 -5.70
N LEU A 59 -9.91 9.65 -5.68
CA LEU A 59 -9.14 10.74 -6.27
C LEU A 59 -7.85 11.03 -5.47
N GLY A 60 -6.71 10.99 -6.16
CA GLY A 60 -5.40 11.28 -5.58
C GLY A 60 -4.30 11.39 -6.64
N THR A 61 -3.26 12.17 -6.34
CA THR A 61 -2.06 12.30 -7.17
C THR A 61 -0.98 11.41 -6.59
N ALA A 62 -0.52 10.41 -7.34
CA ALA A 62 0.51 9.47 -6.90
C ALA A 62 1.87 9.83 -7.54
N THR A 63 2.87 10.21 -6.73
CA THR A 63 4.24 10.50 -7.21
C THR A 63 5.25 9.45 -6.78
N LEU A 64 5.65 8.57 -7.70
CA LEU A 64 6.76 7.64 -7.46
C LEU A 64 8.10 8.35 -7.76
N HIS A 65 9.11 8.11 -6.92
CA HIS A 65 10.48 8.57 -7.09
C HIS A 65 11.47 7.40 -7.13
N TYR A 66 12.49 7.53 -7.97
CA TYR A 66 13.43 6.47 -8.33
C TYR A 66 14.89 6.92 -8.15
N ASP A 67 15.78 5.98 -7.84
CA ASP A 67 17.21 6.21 -7.59
C ASP A 67 18.08 5.48 -8.64
N PHE A 68 19.05 6.18 -9.24
CA PHE A 68 19.80 5.78 -10.45
C PHE A 68 21.32 5.64 -10.21
N PRO A 69 22.03 4.79 -11.00
CA PRO A 69 23.46 4.54 -10.78
C PRO A 69 24.36 5.71 -11.23
N PRO A 70 25.51 5.93 -10.57
CA PRO A 70 26.37 7.12 -10.76
C PRO A 70 27.24 7.13 -12.04
N LYS A 71 26.85 6.40 -13.10
CA LYS A 71 27.65 6.22 -14.34
C LYS A 71 26.80 6.18 -15.61
N VAL A 72 25.83 7.08 -15.73
CA VAL A 72 25.07 7.29 -16.98
C VAL A 72 25.25 8.73 -17.41
N ASP A 73 25.58 8.95 -18.69
CA ASP A 73 25.67 10.29 -19.25
C ASP A 73 24.25 10.88 -19.36
N TRP A 74 24.05 12.01 -18.70
CA TRP A 74 22.76 12.50 -18.25
C TRP A 74 22.05 13.39 -19.28
N ALA A 75 22.75 13.85 -20.32
CA ALA A 75 22.18 14.66 -21.40
C ALA A 75 21.30 13.84 -22.38
N LEU A 76 21.26 12.51 -22.24
CA LEU A 76 20.69 11.59 -23.25
C LEU A 76 19.40 10.86 -22.82
N LEU A 77 18.91 11.07 -21.60
CA LEU A 77 17.69 10.42 -21.11
C LEU A 77 16.50 11.39 -21.09
N PRO A 78 15.40 11.12 -21.82
CA PRO A 78 14.21 11.96 -21.78
C PRO A 78 13.51 11.85 -20.42
N SER A 79 13.09 12.98 -19.87
CA SER A 79 12.27 13.10 -18.66
C SER A 79 10.85 12.59 -18.90
N THR A 80 10.67 11.27 -18.91
CA THR A 80 9.40 10.61 -19.23
C THR A 80 8.38 10.73 -18.11
N THR A 81 7.65 11.84 -18.13
CA THR A 81 6.40 12.00 -17.39
C THR A 81 5.32 11.14 -18.04
N THR A 82 5.21 9.88 -17.64
CA THR A 82 4.11 9.01 -18.09
C THR A 82 2.84 9.32 -17.31
N SER A 83 2.10 10.35 -17.74
CA SER A 83 0.72 10.54 -17.31
C SER A 83 -0.15 9.43 -17.88
N LEU A 84 -0.53 8.45 -17.05
CA LEU A 84 -1.57 7.50 -17.42
C LEU A 84 -2.93 8.19 -17.24
N PRO A 85 -3.69 8.46 -18.33
CA PRO A 85 -4.98 9.14 -18.22
C PRO A 85 -5.98 8.20 -17.54
N SER A 86 -6.23 8.44 -16.26
CA SER A 86 -7.34 7.84 -15.53
C SER A 86 -8.36 8.93 -15.22
N CYS A 87 -9.64 8.58 -15.27
CA CYS A 87 -10.77 9.47 -14.98
C CYS A 87 -10.83 9.97 -13.52
N LEU A 88 -9.87 9.57 -12.67
CA LEU A 88 -9.87 9.78 -11.23
C LEU A 88 -8.55 10.36 -10.68
N GLY A 89 -7.53 10.59 -11.50
CA GLY A 89 -6.30 11.25 -11.03
C GLY A 89 -5.07 11.05 -11.91
N THR A 90 -4.06 11.88 -11.64
CA THR A 90 -2.76 11.84 -12.31
C THR A 90 -1.75 11.08 -11.44
N ALA A 91 -1.19 10.00 -11.95
CA ALA A 91 0.07 9.49 -11.45
C ALA A 91 1.22 10.17 -12.20
N THR A 92 2.24 10.63 -11.47
CA THR A 92 3.39 11.35 -12.05
C THR A 92 4.67 10.67 -11.58
N LEU A 93 5.46 10.13 -12.51
CA LEU A 93 6.75 9.54 -12.18
C LEU A 93 7.82 10.64 -12.22
N HIS A 94 8.52 10.83 -11.10
CA HIS A 94 9.63 11.77 -10.99
C HIS A 94 10.92 11.00 -10.70
N TYR A 95 12.06 11.61 -11.05
CA TYR A 95 13.35 10.93 -11.11
C TYR A 95 14.45 11.77 -10.43
N ASP A 96 14.16 12.30 -9.24
CA ASP A 96 15.03 13.23 -8.52
C ASP A 96 15.75 12.57 -7.33
N PHE A 97 17.08 12.61 -7.34
CA PHE A 97 17.91 12.44 -6.14
C PHE A 97 18.86 13.65 -6.01
N PRO A 98 18.99 14.29 -4.83
CA PRO A 98 18.36 13.97 -3.56
C PRO A 98 16.85 14.33 -3.52
N PRO A 99 16.05 13.70 -2.64
CA PRO A 99 14.58 13.74 -2.67
C PRO A 99 13.95 15.06 -2.16
N LYS A 100 14.59 16.21 -2.37
CA LYS A 100 14.12 17.52 -1.88
C LYS A 100 12.82 17.97 -2.57
N ASN A 101 12.80 17.97 -3.90
CA ASN A 101 11.59 18.19 -4.70
C ASN A 101 10.59 17.05 -4.52
N ALA A 102 11.12 15.85 -4.28
CA ALA A 102 10.37 14.63 -4.15
C ALA A 102 9.47 14.60 -2.92
N LEU A 103 9.92 15.13 -1.78
CA LEU A 103 9.19 15.00 -0.52
C LEU A 103 8.31 16.21 -0.19
N SER A 104 8.66 17.40 -0.67
CA SER A 104 7.92 18.63 -0.39
C SER A 104 6.42 18.51 -0.67
N GLY A 105 5.59 18.90 0.30
CA GLY A 105 4.14 18.93 0.19
C GLY A 105 3.40 17.58 0.17
N SER A 106 4.07 16.45 0.44
CA SER A 106 3.42 15.13 0.47
C SER A 106 2.42 14.99 1.62
N ASP A 107 1.24 14.42 1.36
CA ASP A 107 0.28 14.01 2.40
C ASP A 107 0.61 12.60 2.93
N ILE A 108 1.06 11.71 2.04
CA ILE A 108 1.40 10.31 2.35
C ILE A 108 2.72 9.95 1.66
N VAL A 109 3.61 9.21 2.33
CA VAL A 109 4.89 8.68 1.80
C VAL A 109 4.99 7.18 2.08
N THR A 110 5.04 6.37 1.02
CA THR A 110 5.16 4.91 1.08
C THR A 110 6.58 4.48 0.72
N ILE A 111 7.28 3.88 1.68
CA ILE A 111 8.68 3.50 1.55
C ILE A 111 8.76 2.02 1.17
N VAL A 112 9.17 1.78 -0.08
CA VAL A 112 9.44 0.45 -0.66
C VAL A 112 10.92 0.29 -1.01
N ALA A 113 11.74 1.26 -0.61
CA ALA A 113 13.18 1.32 -0.83
C ALA A 113 13.88 0.34 0.11
N GLY A 114 14.42 -0.73 -0.47
CA GLY A 114 15.21 -1.72 0.23
C GLY A 114 15.73 -2.78 -0.74
N VAL A 115 16.75 -3.50 -0.31
CA VAL A 115 17.26 -4.67 -1.00
C VAL A 115 16.43 -5.90 -0.57
N PRO A 116 15.92 -6.72 -1.50
CA PRO A 116 15.26 -7.97 -1.15
C PRO A 116 16.31 -8.99 -0.68
N ARG A 117 15.91 -9.90 0.22
CA ARG A 117 16.79 -10.98 0.67
C ARG A 117 17.28 -11.82 -0.52
N LYS A 118 18.59 -12.00 -0.62
CA LYS A 118 19.25 -12.87 -1.60
C LYS A 118 19.67 -14.21 -0.96
N PRO A 119 19.85 -15.29 -1.72
CA PRO A 119 20.53 -16.48 -1.24
C PRO A 119 21.90 -16.13 -0.62
N GLY A 120 22.25 -16.78 0.49
CA GLY A 120 23.49 -16.51 1.25
C GLY A 120 23.48 -15.28 2.18
N MET A 121 22.50 -14.37 2.07
CA MET A 121 22.42 -13.17 2.93
C MET A 121 21.83 -13.51 4.31
N SER A 122 22.52 -13.10 5.38
CA SER A 122 22.03 -13.23 6.75
C SER A 122 20.87 -12.23 7.03
N ARG A 123 20.24 -12.34 8.20
CA ARG A 123 19.23 -11.36 8.63
C ARG A 123 19.87 -10.00 8.94
N ASP A 124 21.08 -10.00 9.47
CA ASP A 124 21.77 -8.81 9.97
C ASP A 124 22.41 -8.02 8.81
N ASP A 125 22.88 -8.70 7.76
CA ASP A 125 23.28 -8.05 6.50
C ASP A 125 22.11 -7.29 5.87
N LEU A 126 20.96 -7.95 5.78
CA LEU A 126 19.72 -7.39 5.20
C LEU A 126 19.23 -6.18 6.00
N PHE A 127 19.26 -6.29 7.34
CA PHE A 127 18.96 -5.17 8.23
C PHE A 127 19.95 -4.02 8.02
N SER A 128 21.27 -4.28 8.04
CA SER A 128 22.31 -3.25 7.93
C SER A 128 22.22 -2.46 6.63
N VAL A 129 21.95 -3.13 5.51
CA VAL A 129 21.75 -2.46 4.21
C VAL A 129 20.49 -1.60 4.22
N ASN A 130 19.36 -2.14 4.69
CA ASN A 130 18.09 -1.41 4.65
C ASN A 130 17.99 -0.32 5.74
N ALA A 131 18.72 -0.44 6.85
CA ALA A 131 18.81 0.56 7.90
C ALA A 131 19.47 1.86 7.41
N ASN A 132 20.52 1.76 6.59
CA ASN A 132 21.14 2.93 5.96
C ASN A 132 20.16 3.65 5.01
N ILE A 133 19.46 2.90 4.17
CA ILE A 133 18.42 3.44 3.25
C ILE A 133 17.30 4.14 4.05
N ILE A 134 16.82 3.51 5.12
CA ILE A 134 15.79 4.09 6.01
C ILE A 134 16.28 5.36 6.68
N ARG A 135 17.52 5.40 7.20
CA ARG A 135 18.13 6.62 7.77
C ARG A 135 18.08 7.78 6.78
N ASP A 136 18.59 7.57 5.58
CA ASP A 136 18.76 8.66 4.61
C ASP A 136 17.39 9.15 4.09
N VAL A 137 16.43 8.24 3.92
CA VAL A 137 15.03 8.55 3.59
C VAL A 137 14.35 9.35 4.71
N PHE A 138 14.42 8.90 5.97
CA PHE A 138 13.72 9.57 7.08
C PHE A 138 14.34 10.93 7.44
N CYS A 139 15.66 11.09 7.29
CA CYS A 139 16.32 12.40 7.33
C CYS A 139 15.77 13.36 6.27
N GLY A 140 15.40 12.87 5.08
CA GLY A 140 14.71 13.65 4.06
C GLY A 140 13.27 13.99 4.43
N ILE A 141 12.51 13.02 4.94
CA ILE A 141 11.11 13.19 5.35
C ILE A 141 11.00 14.23 6.47
N ALA A 142 11.83 14.13 7.50
CA ALA A 142 11.87 15.06 8.62
C ALA A 142 12.07 16.53 8.18
N LYS A 143 12.89 16.75 7.13
CA LYS A 143 13.21 18.09 6.60
C LYS A 143 12.18 18.64 5.63
N HIS A 144 11.38 17.80 4.96
CA HIS A 144 10.60 18.21 3.79
C HIS A 144 9.10 17.89 3.86
N CYS A 145 8.69 16.90 4.65
CA CYS A 145 7.28 16.58 4.88
C CYS A 145 7.05 15.89 6.25
N PRO A 146 7.48 16.49 7.38
CA PRO A 146 7.37 15.87 8.71
C PRO A 146 5.92 15.56 9.14
N LYS A 147 4.92 16.20 8.50
CA LYS A 147 3.49 15.98 8.76
C LYS A 147 2.82 14.94 7.85
N ALA A 148 3.55 14.32 6.92
CA ALA A 148 3.01 13.26 6.07
C ALA A 148 2.70 11.99 6.89
N LEU A 149 1.73 11.19 6.45
CA LEU A 149 1.61 9.79 6.92
C LEU A 149 2.68 8.95 6.21
N VAL A 150 3.48 8.18 6.94
CA VAL A 150 4.60 7.43 6.38
C VAL A 150 4.39 5.93 6.59
N SER A 151 4.39 5.16 5.51
CA SER A 151 4.21 3.70 5.55
C SER A 151 5.45 2.93 5.07
N ILE A 152 6.04 2.11 5.93
CA ILE A 152 7.23 1.29 5.64
C ILE A 152 6.81 -0.11 5.21
N VAL A 153 7.14 -0.47 3.96
CA VAL A 153 7.02 -1.82 3.38
C VAL A 153 8.36 -2.56 3.40
N SER A 154 9.47 -1.80 3.43
CA SER A 154 10.83 -2.34 3.49
C SER A 154 11.02 -3.24 4.71
N ASN A 155 11.69 -4.37 4.50
CA ASN A 155 11.88 -5.39 5.52
C ASN A 155 13.30 -5.36 6.11
N PRO A 156 13.49 -5.71 7.40
CA PRO A 156 12.49 -6.19 8.35
C PRO A 156 11.65 -5.07 8.99
N VAL A 157 10.33 -5.10 8.81
CA VAL A 157 9.41 -4.04 9.30
C VAL A 157 9.52 -3.84 10.82
N ASN A 158 9.61 -4.95 11.58
CA ASN A 158 9.71 -4.94 13.05
C ASN A 158 10.93 -4.16 13.58
N SER A 159 11.97 -3.97 12.78
CA SER A 159 13.20 -3.25 13.19
C SER A 159 13.35 -1.90 12.50
N LEU A 160 12.87 -1.78 11.26
CA LEU A 160 12.96 -0.54 10.48
C LEU A 160 11.92 0.51 10.91
N VAL A 161 10.76 0.11 11.45
CA VAL A 161 9.78 1.04 12.03
C VAL A 161 10.29 1.69 13.33
N PRO A 162 10.82 0.94 14.33
CA PRO A 162 11.48 1.56 15.48
C PRO A 162 12.64 2.48 15.08
N LEU A 163 13.52 2.02 14.17
CA LEU A 163 14.63 2.84 13.67
C LEU A 163 14.14 4.19 13.09
N ALA A 164 13.10 4.15 12.25
CA ALA A 164 12.49 5.35 11.67
C ALA A 164 11.91 6.29 12.73
N ALA A 165 11.30 5.76 13.80
CA ALA A 165 10.80 6.56 14.91
C ALA A 165 11.93 7.31 15.63
N GLU A 166 12.99 6.61 16.01
CA GLU A 166 14.17 7.20 16.66
C GLU A 166 14.82 8.30 15.78
N ILE A 167 14.91 8.09 14.45
CA ILE A 167 15.39 9.12 13.51
C ILE A 167 14.48 10.36 13.52
N MET A 168 13.16 10.18 13.51
CA MET A 168 12.23 11.31 13.56
C MET A 168 12.26 12.03 14.92
N ASP A 169 12.51 11.30 16.00
CA ASP A 169 12.58 11.84 17.37
C ASP A 169 13.85 12.67 17.58
N ILE A 170 15.00 12.17 17.11
CA ILE A 170 16.28 12.92 17.05
C ILE A 170 16.13 14.22 16.22
N ASN A 171 15.26 14.23 15.21
CA ASN A 171 14.97 15.44 14.42
C ASN A 171 13.83 16.30 15.01
N GLY A 172 13.26 15.96 16.17
CA GLY A 172 12.22 16.73 16.86
C GLY A 172 10.86 16.74 16.16
N VAL A 173 10.58 15.75 15.30
CA VAL A 173 9.37 15.71 14.44
C VAL A 173 8.59 14.39 14.52
N PHE A 174 8.89 13.53 15.49
CA PHE A 174 8.18 12.27 15.66
C PHE A 174 6.72 12.48 16.08
N ASP A 175 5.79 11.95 15.29
CA ASP A 175 4.37 11.86 15.60
C ASP A 175 3.97 10.37 15.51
N PRO A 176 3.65 9.70 16.64
CA PRO A 176 3.35 8.27 16.64
C PRO A 176 2.08 7.92 15.85
N CYS A 177 1.19 8.89 15.60
CA CYS A 177 0.00 8.72 14.78
C CYS A 177 0.27 8.83 13.26
N ARG A 178 1.54 9.02 12.84
CA ARG A 178 1.93 9.19 11.43
C ARG A 178 2.87 8.12 10.90
N LEU A 179 3.45 7.26 11.73
CA LEU A 179 4.43 6.25 11.31
C LEU A 179 3.83 4.84 11.37
N PHE A 180 3.81 4.16 10.22
CA PHE A 180 3.12 2.89 10.00
C PHE A 180 4.03 1.82 9.38
N GLY A 181 4.04 0.61 9.93
CA GLY A 181 4.59 -0.58 9.29
C GLY A 181 3.49 -1.35 8.54
N VAL A 182 3.73 -1.69 7.27
CA VAL A 182 2.72 -2.32 6.42
C VAL A 182 2.63 -3.82 6.68
N THR A 183 1.73 -4.23 7.59
CA THR A 183 1.40 -5.63 7.93
C THR A 183 0.19 -6.17 7.15
N THR A 184 -0.44 -5.35 6.31
CA THR A 184 -1.67 -5.67 5.57
C THR A 184 -1.58 -6.93 4.71
N LEU A 185 -0.37 -7.35 4.29
CA LEU A 185 -0.18 -8.59 3.54
C LEU A 185 -0.52 -9.84 4.36
N ASP A 186 -0.33 -9.80 5.68
CA ASP A 186 -0.61 -10.94 6.56
C ASP A 186 -2.12 -11.09 6.78
N ILE A 187 -2.86 -9.99 6.79
CA ILE A 187 -4.34 -9.96 6.74
C ILE A 187 -4.81 -10.59 5.43
N VAL A 188 -4.26 -10.15 4.29
CA VAL A 188 -4.62 -10.69 2.96
C VAL A 188 -4.37 -12.20 2.89
N ARG A 189 -3.24 -12.68 3.43
CA ARG A 189 -2.94 -14.12 3.53
C ARG A 189 -3.93 -14.87 4.42
N ALA A 190 -4.19 -14.37 5.63
CA ALA A 190 -5.13 -14.99 6.57
C ALA A 190 -6.52 -15.09 5.94
N ASN A 191 -7.02 -14.02 5.34
CA ASN A 191 -8.33 -13.99 4.67
C ASN A 191 -8.39 -15.02 3.53
N THR A 192 -7.37 -15.07 2.66
CA THR A 192 -7.30 -16.05 1.57
C THR A 192 -7.29 -17.49 2.09
N PHE A 193 -6.44 -17.82 3.07
CA PHE A 193 -6.32 -19.19 3.58
C PHE A 193 -7.55 -19.65 4.37
N ILE A 194 -8.18 -18.74 5.13
CA ILE A 194 -9.47 -19.02 5.80
C ILE A 194 -10.56 -19.27 4.76
N ALA A 195 -10.62 -18.45 3.71
CA ALA A 195 -11.59 -18.58 2.63
C ALA A 195 -11.44 -19.90 1.87
N GLU A 196 -10.21 -20.25 1.47
CA GLU A 196 -9.87 -21.55 0.87
C GLU A 196 -10.38 -22.72 1.72
N LEU A 197 -10.10 -22.72 3.03
CA LEU A 197 -10.46 -23.82 3.93
C LEU A 197 -11.95 -23.89 4.29
N LYS A 198 -12.72 -22.82 4.03
CA LYS A 198 -14.15 -22.73 4.38
C LYS A 198 -15.09 -22.59 3.17
N GLY A 199 -14.55 -22.57 1.95
CA GLY A 199 -15.35 -22.37 0.74
C GLY A 199 -16.00 -20.98 0.67
N LEU A 200 -15.37 -19.97 1.29
CA LEU A 200 -15.85 -18.59 1.29
C LEU A 200 -15.17 -17.78 0.18
N ASN A 201 -15.73 -16.61 -0.12
CA ASN A 201 -15.06 -15.60 -0.94
C ASN A 201 -14.04 -14.83 -0.07
N PRO A 202 -12.75 -14.76 -0.45
CA PRO A 202 -11.73 -14.06 0.35
C PRO A 202 -11.93 -12.54 0.47
N LEU A 203 -12.79 -11.94 -0.37
CA LEU A 203 -13.17 -10.52 -0.25
C LEU A 203 -14.16 -10.28 0.90
N ASP A 204 -14.94 -11.30 1.27
CA ASP A 204 -15.96 -11.23 2.33
C ASP A 204 -15.41 -11.71 3.69
N VAL A 205 -14.17 -12.20 3.73
CA VAL A 205 -13.45 -12.62 4.94
C VAL A 205 -12.58 -11.47 5.46
N ASN A 206 -12.63 -11.22 6.76
CA ASN A 206 -11.79 -10.28 7.48
C ASN A 206 -11.32 -10.88 8.82
N CYS A 207 -10.10 -11.40 8.85
CA CYS A 207 -9.41 -11.87 10.04
C CYS A 207 -8.35 -10.85 10.48
N PRO A 208 -8.45 -10.24 11.68
CA PRO A 208 -7.41 -9.36 12.19
C PRO A 208 -6.07 -10.10 12.34
N CYS A 209 -4.96 -9.44 11.98
CA CYS A 209 -3.60 -9.92 12.24
C CYS A 209 -2.87 -8.90 13.13
N ILE A 210 -2.39 -9.38 14.28
CA ILE A 210 -1.73 -8.56 15.31
C ILE A 210 -0.27 -9.00 15.52
N GLY A 211 0.47 -8.25 16.35
CA GLY A 211 1.86 -8.57 16.69
C GLY A 211 2.86 -7.82 15.82
N GLY A 212 3.53 -8.52 14.91
CA GLY A 212 4.54 -7.99 13.98
C GLY A 212 4.46 -8.65 12.60
N HIS A 213 5.50 -8.46 11.78
CA HIS A 213 5.57 -8.86 10.37
C HIS A 213 6.62 -9.94 10.07
N ALA A 214 7.00 -10.78 11.05
CA ALA A 214 8.06 -11.77 10.87
C ALA A 214 7.79 -13.08 11.63
N GLY A 215 7.51 -14.16 10.90
CA GLY A 215 7.36 -15.51 11.46
C GLY A 215 6.38 -15.55 12.62
N THR A 216 6.80 -16.08 13.77
CA THR A 216 6.01 -16.21 15.01
C THR A 216 5.47 -14.89 15.57
N THR A 217 5.98 -13.72 15.14
CA THR A 217 5.39 -12.43 15.53
C THR A 217 4.07 -12.12 14.81
N ILE A 218 3.75 -12.82 13.72
CA ILE A 218 2.47 -12.66 13.00
C ILE A 218 1.41 -13.50 13.70
N ILE A 219 0.38 -12.86 14.27
CA ILE A 219 -0.67 -13.52 15.06
C ILE A 219 -2.03 -13.29 14.38
N PRO A 220 -2.54 -14.22 13.56
CA PRO A 220 -3.90 -14.15 13.02
C PRO A 220 -4.92 -14.47 14.14
N VAL A 221 -5.77 -13.49 14.46
CA VAL A 221 -6.78 -13.59 15.52
C VAL A 221 -8.06 -14.23 14.95
N ILE A 222 -7.96 -15.51 14.60
CA ILE A 222 -9.01 -16.26 13.88
C ILE A 222 -10.33 -16.31 14.67
N SER A 223 -10.28 -16.25 16.00
CA SER A 223 -11.45 -16.14 16.88
C SER A 223 -12.25 -14.84 16.70
N GLN A 224 -11.66 -13.80 16.09
CA GLN A 224 -12.30 -12.52 15.74
C GLN A 224 -12.54 -12.38 14.22
N CYS A 225 -12.41 -13.46 13.45
CA CYS A 225 -12.70 -13.45 12.02
C CYS A 225 -14.18 -13.15 11.77
N CYS A 226 -14.45 -12.30 10.77
CA CYS A 226 -15.78 -12.03 10.23
C CYS A 226 -15.83 -12.50 8.76
N PRO A 227 -16.78 -13.35 8.33
CA PRO A 227 -17.76 -14.07 9.17
C PRO A 227 -17.06 -14.99 10.18
N ARG A 228 -17.77 -15.34 11.26
CA ARG A 228 -17.26 -16.27 12.27
C ARG A 228 -17.00 -17.63 11.62
N VAL A 229 -15.79 -18.14 11.81
CA VAL A 229 -15.33 -19.45 11.34
C VAL A 229 -14.81 -20.27 12.51
N GLU A 230 -15.02 -21.59 12.44
CA GLU A 230 -14.58 -22.51 13.50
C GLU A 230 -13.69 -23.59 12.91
N PHE A 231 -12.54 -23.82 13.56
CA PHE A 231 -11.53 -24.79 13.14
C PHE A 231 -11.22 -25.73 14.30
N THR A 232 -10.86 -26.97 14.00
CA THR A 232 -10.29 -27.86 15.03
C THR A 232 -8.92 -27.36 15.45
N GLU A 233 -8.45 -27.69 16.66
CA GLU A 233 -7.15 -27.24 17.15
C GLU A 233 -5.97 -27.60 16.20
N PRO A 234 -5.91 -28.79 15.57
CA PRO A 234 -4.89 -29.09 14.56
C PRO A 234 -5.00 -28.20 13.31
N GLN A 235 -6.22 -27.93 12.81
CA GLN A 235 -6.44 -27.03 11.68
C GLN A 235 -6.01 -25.59 12.01
N LEU A 236 -6.30 -25.13 13.23
CA LEU A 236 -5.94 -23.79 13.71
C LEU A 236 -4.40 -23.63 13.77
N LYS A 237 -3.69 -24.65 14.29
CA LYS A 237 -2.23 -24.69 14.34
C LYS A 237 -1.60 -24.64 12.95
N GLU A 238 -2.08 -25.47 12.02
CA GLU A 238 -1.57 -25.52 10.66
C GLU A 238 -1.86 -24.23 9.87
N LEU A 239 -3.08 -23.69 9.97
CA LEU A 239 -3.45 -22.40 9.37
C LEU A 239 -2.60 -21.26 9.91
N THR A 240 -2.40 -21.18 11.23
CA THR A 240 -1.56 -20.15 11.86
C THR A 240 -0.13 -20.25 11.36
N LYS A 241 0.44 -21.46 11.31
CA LYS A 241 1.78 -21.69 10.77
C LYS A 241 1.89 -21.30 9.30
N ARG A 242 0.92 -21.68 8.46
CA ARG A 242 0.88 -21.30 7.03
C ARG A 242 0.86 -19.78 6.84
N VAL A 243 0.09 -19.04 7.64
CA VAL A 243 0.11 -17.55 7.63
C VAL A 243 1.50 -17.02 7.98
N GLN A 244 2.15 -17.55 9.02
CA GLN A 244 3.49 -17.13 9.46
C GLN A 244 4.60 -17.48 8.45
N GLU A 245 4.46 -18.59 7.72
CA GLU A 245 5.46 -19.12 6.78
C GLU A 245 5.20 -18.73 5.30
N ALA A 246 4.05 -18.15 4.96
CA ALA A 246 3.68 -17.76 3.58
C ALA A 246 4.65 -16.75 2.90
N GLY A 247 5.50 -16.07 3.67
CA GLY A 247 6.65 -15.33 3.11
C GLY A 247 7.72 -16.25 2.52
N THR A 248 8.03 -17.32 3.24
CA THR A 248 8.99 -18.36 2.86
C THR A 248 8.44 -19.23 1.72
N GLU A 249 7.15 -19.56 1.72
CA GLU A 249 6.49 -20.29 0.63
C GLU A 249 6.72 -19.61 -0.73
N VAL A 250 6.49 -18.29 -0.81
CA VAL A 250 6.70 -17.53 -2.06
C VAL A 250 8.16 -17.47 -2.47
N VAL A 251 9.10 -17.34 -1.53
CA VAL A 251 10.53 -17.38 -1.83
C VAL A 251 10.95 -18.76 -2.35
N LYS A 252 10.42 -19.85 -1.78
CA LYS A 252 10.65 -21.23 -2.24
C LYS A 252 10.06 -21.47 -3.63
N ALA A 253 8.81 -21.04 -3.86
CA ALA A 253 8.14 -21.15 -5.16
C ALA A 253 8.82 -20.31 -6.27
N LYS A 254 9.54 -19.24 -5.90
CA LYS A 254 10.40 -18.46 -6.81
C LYS A 254 11.84 -18.98 -6.89
N GLU A 255 12.17 -20.15 -6.36
CA GLU A 255 13.52 -20.72 -6.36
C GLU A 255 14.59 -19.77 -5.76
N GLY A 256 14.21 -18.97 -4.76
CA GLY A 256 15.07 -17.96 -4.17
C GLY A 256 15.27 -16.68 -5.02
N LYS A 257 14.64 -16.57 -6.20
CA LYS A 257 14.71 -15.42 -7.12
C LYS A 257 13.83 -14.25 -6.65
N GLY A 258 13.89 -13.94 -5.36
CA GLY A 258 13.14 -12.86 -4.68
C GLY A 258 11.88 -13.31 -3.93
N SER A 259 11.20 -12.34 -3.32
CA SER A 259 10.04 -12.54 -2.44
C SER A 259 8.71 -12.14 -3.10
N ALA A 260 7.63 -12.08 -2.32
CA ALA A 260 6.32 -11.61 -2.77
C ALA A 260 6.39 -10.15 -3.28
N THR A 261 5.91 -9.93 -4.50
CA THR A 261 5.92 -8.63 -5.19
C THR A 261 4.50 -8.12 -5.45
N LEU A 262 3.71 -8.85 -6.24
CA LEU A 262 2.34 -8.46 -6.64
C LEU A 262 1.38 -8.37 -5.45
N SER A 263 1.31 -9.42 -4.62
CA SER A 263 0.44 -9.46 -3.44
C SER A 263 0.83 -8.41 -2.38
N THR A 264 2.14 -8.20 -2.17
CA THR A 264 2.66 -7.15 -1.30
C THR A 264 2.28 -5.75 -1.83
N ALA A 265 2.29 -5.55 -3.16
CA ALA A 265 1.90 -4.28 -3.79
C ALA A 265 0.40 -4.01 -3.62
N PHE A 266 -0.45 -5.03 -3.79
CA PHE A 266 -1.87 -4.97 -3.48
C PHE A 266 -2.14 -4.61 -2.00
N ALA A 267 -1.46 -5.28 -1.07
CA ALA A 267 -1.60 -5.01 0.36
C ALA A 267 -1.19 -3.57 0.73
N THR A 268 -0.11 -3.07 0.12
CA THR A 268 0.34 -1.69 0.32
C THR A 268 -0.63 -0.68 -0.29
N ALA A 269 -1.21 -0.98 -1.45
CA ALA A 269 -2.20 -0.12 -2.10
C ALA A 269 -3.47 -0.02 -1.25
N ARG A 270 -3.96 -1.15 -0.72
CA ARG A 270 -5.10 -1.21 0.22
C ARG A 270 -4.89 -0.28 1.42
N LEU A 271 -3.76 -0.40 2.14
CA LEU A 271 -3.47 0.47 3.29
C LEU A 271 -3.37 1.95 2.89
N THR A 272 -2.72 2.23 1.75
CA THR A 272 -2.54 3.61 1.28
C THR A 272 -3.87 4.26 0.87
N PHE A 273 -4.78 3.49 0.24
CA PHE A 273 -6.15 3.95 -0.02
C PHE A 273 -6.94 4.14 1.28
N ALA A 274 -6.77 3.27 2.29
CA ALA A 274 -7.36 3.48 3.61
C ALA A 274 -6.87 4.77 4.28
N MET A 275 -5.57 5.07 4.20
CA MET A 275 -5.00 6.36 4.64
C MET A 275 -5.61 7.54 3.87
N CYS A 276 -5.76 7.46 2.54
CA CYS A 276 -6.44 8.49 1.74
C CYS A 276 -7.90 8.71 2.19
N ARG A 277 -8.65 7.64 2.49
CA ARG A 277 -10.03 7.72 2.99
C ARG A 277 -10.10 8.38 4.37
N GLY A 278 -9.23 7.96 5.30
CA GLY A 278 -9.09 8.58 6.62
C GLY A 278 -8.75 10.07 6.55
N LEU A 279 -7.79 10.47 5.69
CA LEU A 279 -7.42 11.87 5.45
C LEU A 279 -8.51 12.70 4.75
N ARG A 280 -9.53 12.07 4.15
CA ARG A 280 -10.74 12.72 3.61
C ARG A 280 -11.87 12.84 4.65
N GLY A 281 -11.68 12.32 5.86
CA GLY A 281 -12.68 12.34 6.93
C GLY A 281 -13.71 11.21 6.86
N GLU A 282 -13.45 10.17 6.07
CA GLU A 282 -14.28 8.95 6.08
C GLU A 282 -14.21 8.29 7.47
N LYS A 283 -15.37 7.99 8.06
CA LYS A 283 -15.46 7.38 9.40
C LYS A 283 -15.44 5.86 9.31
N GLY A 284 -14.88 5.20 10.32
CA GLY A 284 -14.88 3.74 10.42
C GLY A 284 -13.88 3.05 9.47
N VAL A 285 -12.90 3.78 8.92
CA VAL A 285 -11.81 3.19 8.15
C VAL A 285 -10.87 2.47 9.11
N VAL A 286 -10.86 1.13 9.07
CA VAL A 286 -10.03 0.29 9.95
C VAL A 286 -9.07 -0.58 9.14
N GLU A 287 -7.79 -0.57 9.51
CA GLU A 287 -6.76 -1.48 9.00
C GLU A 287 -5.80 -1.87 10.13
N CYS A 288 -5.19 -3.06 10.09
CA CYS A 288 -4.10 -3.37 11.01
C CYS A 288 -2.77 -2.84 10.46
N SER A 289 -1.95 -2.23 11.32
CA SER A 289 -0.61 -1.74 10.97
C SER A 289 0.29 -1.72 12.20
N TYR A 290 1.59 -2.00 12.01
CA TYR A 290 2.60 -1.99 13.06
C TYR A 290 3.00 -0.56 13.42
N VAL A 291 2.59 -0.07 14.58
CA VAL A 291 2.75 1.34 15.00
C VAL A 291 3.35 1.43 16.40
N ARG A 292 3.75 2.65 16.83
CA ARG A 292 4.06 2.91 18.24
C ARG A 292 2.80 2.60 19.05
N SER A 293 2.92 1.71 20.04
CA SER A 293 1.77 1.18 20.78
C SER A 293 2.08 1.06 22.28
N ASP A 294 1.00 1.04 23.05
CA ASP A 294 0.88 0.85 24.49
C ASP A 294 -0.04 -0.33 24.85
N VAL A 295 -0.56 -1.05 23.85
CA VAL A 295 -1.45 -2.23 24.03
C VAL A 295 -0.73 -3.42 24.66
N THR A 296 0.61 -3.44 24.60
CA THR A 296 1.48 -4.44 25.22
C THR A 296 2.77 -3.78 25.68
N ASP A 297 3.61 -4.48 26.46
CA ASP A 297 4.94 -4.00 26.85
C ASP A 297 5.89 -3.73 25.67
N ALA A 298 5.60 -4.28 24.48
CA ALA A 298 6.36 -3.99 23.27
C ALA A 298 6.05 -2.57 22.77
N LYS A 299 7.07 -1.70 22.73
CA LYS A 299 6.98 -0.30 22.25
C LYS A 299 6.26 -0.13 20.91
N PHE A 300 6.35 -1.14 20.03
CA PHE A 300 5.69 -1.16 18.73
C PHE A 300 4.96 -2.49 18.54
N PHE A 301 3.70 -2.41 18.10
CA PHE A 301 2.82 -3.57 17.94
C PHE A 301 1.81 -3.32 16.81
N SER A 302 1.40 -4.37 16.11
CA SER A 302 0.34 -4.32 15.09
C SER A 302 -0.99 -4.62 15.76
N THR A 303 -1.95 -3.71 15.61
CA THR A 303 -3.36 -3.84 16.05
C THR A 303 -4.28 -3.22 15.00
N PRO A 304 -5.61 -3.48 15.04
CA PRO A 304 -6.57 -2.72 14.26
C PRO A 304 -6.56 -1.24 14.65
N LEU A 305 -6.35 -0.34 13.69
CA LEU A 305 -6.29 1.11 13.89
C LEU A 305 -7.45 1.79 13.17
N VAL A 306 -8.07 2.79 13.81
CA VAL A 306 -9.02 3.69 13.14
C VAL A 306 -8.22 4.79 12.44
N LEU A 307 -8.26 4.83 11.11
CA LEU A 307 -7.63 5.87 10.30
C LEU A 307 -8.58 7.05 10.12
N GLY A 308 -8.07 8.27 10.29
CA GLY A 308 -8.86 9.49 10.21
C GLY A 308 -8.01 10.75 10.18
N VAL A 309 -8.65 11.91 10.06
CA VAL A 309 -7.99 13.19 10.29
C VAL A 309 -7.72 13.32 11.79
N SER A 310 -6.45 13.41 12.18
CA SER A 310 -6.09 13.73 13.56
C SER A 310 -6.74 15.05 13.97
N LYS A 311 -7.53 15.02 15.04
CA LYS A 311 -7.97 16.24 15.71
C LYS A 311 -6.70 16.90 16.25
N ALA A 312 -6.44 18.16 15.88
CA ALA A 312 -5.45 18.93 16.61
C ALA A 312 -5.82 18.87 18.10
N ASN A 313 -4.86 18.55 18.97
CA ASN A 313 -5.08 18.70 20.40
C ASN A 313 -5.47 20.17 20.65
N PRO A 314 -6.54 20.41 21.44
CA PRO A 314 -6.93 21.75 21.84
C PRO A 314 -5.86 22.40 22.73
#